data_AF-A0A401ULP8-F1
#
_entry.id   AF-A0A401ULP8-F1
#
_cell.length_a   1.000
_cell.length_b   1.000
_cell.length_c   1.000
_cell.angle_alpha   90.00
_cell.angle_beta   90.00
_cell.angle_gamma   90.00
#
_symmetry.space_group_name_H-M   'P 1'
#
loop_
_entity.id
_entity.type
_entity.pdbx_description
1 polymer ?
#
loop_
_entity_poly.entity_id
_entity_poly.type
_entity_poly.pdbx_seq_one_letter_code
_entity_poly.pdbx_strand_id
1 'polypeptide(L)'
;MKGVPTSKEEIEDILCLYIQGVGVAEISRQTGIPIRTVYNNLKREDVVKRLQEEATFMKTQTRAMLMRDATNYVNNLKDIANKSTDVRSKLKANEVLLAYLIGSPTSNVDVTVNETADNIDNAKDLLKKYRTKTADTTQGIEQE
;
A
#
# COMPACT_ATOMS: atom_id res chain seq x y z
N MET A 1 -33.91 -24.08 -20.39
CA MET A 1 -32.60 -23.52 -20.01
C MET A 1 -31.93 -23.03 -21.29
N LYS A 2 -31.48 -21.78 -21.35
CA LYS A 2 -30.73 -21.29 -22.51
C LYS A 2 -29.40 -22.06 -22.58
N GLY A 3 -29.08 -22.60 -23.76
CA GLY A 3 -27.75 -23.13 -24.07
C GLY A 3 -26.72 -22.00 -24.11
N VAL A 4 -25.48 -22.31 -24.51
CA VAL A 4 -24.32 -21.38 -24.48
C VAL A 4 -24.72 -19.93 -24.84
N PRO A 5 -24.45 -18.92 -23.99
CA PRO A 5 -24.74 -17.55 -24.36
C PRO A 5 -23.79 -17.19 -25.50
N THR A 6 -24.38 -17.04 -26.68
CA THR A 6 -23.65 -16.94 -27.96
C THR A 6 -23.90 -15.57 -28.60
N SER A 7 -24.80 -14.76 -28.04
CA SER A 7 -25.00 -13.38 -28.48
C SER A 7 -24.08 -12.42 -27.71
N LYS A 8 -23.68 -11.34 -28.37
CA LYS A 8 -22.89 -10.26 -27.73
C LYS A 8 -23.62 -9.65 -26.52
N GLU A 9 -24.95 -9.60 -26.58
CA GLU A 9 -25.82 -9.02 -25.55
C GLU A 9 -25.78 -9.85 -24.25
N GLU A 10 -25.87 -11.18 -24.36
CA GLU A 10 -25.82 -12.06 -23.18
C GLU A 10 -24.44 -12.05 -22.49
N ILE A 11 -23.36 -11.82 -23.26
CA ILE A 11 -22.02 -11.64 -22.70
C ILE A 11 -21.92 -10.29 -21.98
N GLU A 12 -22.56 -9.25 -22.51
CA GLU A 12 -22.58 -7.93 -21.89
C GLU A 12 -23.33 -7.95 -20.55
N ASP A 13 -24.46 -8.65 -20.48
CA ASP A 13 -25.21 -8.83 -19.25
C ASP A 13 -24.38 -9.57 -18.17
N ILE A 14 -23.68 -10.64 -18.57
CA ILE A 14 -22.74 -11.34 -17.67
C ILE A 14 -21.65 -10.38 -17.17
N LEU A 15 -21.04 -9.61 -18.07
CA LEU A 15 -19.96 -8.70 -17.75
C LEU A 15 -20.41 -7.58 -16.80
N CYS A 16 -21.55 -6.96 -17.09
CA CYS A 16 -22.11 -5.88 -16.28
C CYS A 16 -22.35 -6.35 -14.83
N LEU A 17 -23.03 -7.48 -14.66
CA LEU A 17 -23.29 -8.06 -13.34
C LEU A 17 -21.99 -8.45 -12.63
N TYR A 18 -21.02 -9.01 -13.37
CA TYR A 18 -19.74 -9.41 -12.80
C TYR A 18 -18.92 -8.20 -12.32
N ILE A 19 -18.88 -7.11 -13.10
CA ILE A 19 -18.20 -5.86 -12.74
C ILE A 19 -18.86 -5.21 -11.51
N GLN A 20 -20.18 -5.33 -11.36
CA GLN A 20 -20.91 -4.89 -10.18
C GLN A 20 -20.64 -5.73 -8.91
N GLY A 21 -19.85 -6.80 -9.01
CA GLY A 21 -19.51 -7.67 -7.90
C GLY A 21 -20.54 -8.78 -7.63
N VAL A 22 -21.46 -9.03 -8.55
CA VAL A 22 -22.42 -10.13 -8.42
C VAL A 22 -21.70 -11.46 -8.60
N GLY A 23 -21.88 -12.38 -7.65
CA GLY A 23 -21.26 -13.71 -7.71
C GLY A 23 -21.78 -14.56 -8.87
N VAL A 24 -20.93 -15.40 -9.47
CA VAL A 24 -21.25 -16.22 -10.67
C VAL A 24 -22.52 -17.07 -10.52
N ALA A 25 -22.78 -17.63 -9.34
CA ALA A 25 -24.01 -18.39 -9.07
C ALA A 25 -25.27 -17.52 -9.10
N GLU A 26 -25.16 -16.26 -8.66
CA GLU A 26 -26.25 -15.29 -8.72
C GLU A 26 -26.45 -14.76 -10.15
N ILE A 27 -25.37 -14.49 -10.88
CA ILE A 27 -25.42 -14.15 -12.31
C ILE A 27 -26.18 -15.22 -13.09
N SER A 28 -25.89 -16.50 -12.81
CA SER A 28 -26.58 -17.63 -13.46
C SER A 28 -28.08 -17.65 -13.17
N ARG A 29 -28.49 -17.33 -11.93
CA ARG A 29 -29.91 -17.23 -11.56
C ARG A 29 -30.61 -16.07 -12.27
N GLN A 30 -29.96 -14.90 -12.33
CA GLN A 30 -30.55 -13.69 -12.92
C GLN A 30 -30.65 -13.75 -14.45
N THR A 31 -29.62 -14.29 -15.12
CA THR A 31 -29.55 -14.35 -16.59
C THR A 31 -30.18 -15.64 -17.17
N GLY A 32 -30.39 -16.66 -16.34
CA GLY A 32 -30.82 -17.99 -16.79
C GLY A 32 -29.74 -18.78 -17.54
N ILE A 33 -28.50 -18.26 -17.57
CA ILE A 33 -27.35 -18.88 -18.23
C ILE A 33 -26.73 -19.90 -17.27
N PRO A 34 -26.37 -21.13 -17.72
CA PRO A 34 -25.73 -22.11 -16.85
C PRO A 34 -24.42 -21.61 -16.24
N ILE A 35 -24.19 -21.85 -14.95
CA ILE A 35 -22.99 -21.46 -14.19
C ILE A 35 -21.69 -21.79 -14.94
N ARG A 36 -21.57 -23.02 -15.45
CA ARG A 36 -20.39 -23.47 -16.21
C ARG A 36 -20.11 -22.57 -17.40
N THR A 37 -21.17 -22.10 -18.06
CA THR A 37 -21.02 -21.26 -19.22
C THR A 37 -20.70 -19.81 -18.88
N VAL A 38 -21.19 -19.29 -17.75
CA VAL A 38 -20.72 -18.00 -17.21
C VAL A 38 -19.21 -18.05 -16.97
N TYR A 39 -18.71 -19.10 -16.31
CA TYR A 39 -17.26 -19.29 -16.12
C TYR A 39 -16.48 -19.39 -17.42
N ASN A 40 -17.01 -20.10 -18.41
CA ASN A 40 -16.35 -20.19 -19.71
C ASN A 40 -16.26 -18.83 -20.40
N ASN A 41 -17.32 -18.01 -20.33
CA ASN A 41 -17.30 -16.68 -20.94
C ASN A 41 -16.33 -15.74 -20.24
N LEU A 42 -16.27 -15.76 -18.91
CA LEU A 42 -15.32 -14.95 -18.13
C LEU A 42 -13.85 -15.33 -18.39
N LYS A 43 -13.58 -16.50 -19.00
CA LYS A 43 -12.24 -16.96 -19.36
C LYS A 43 -11.89 -16.70 -20.83
N ARG A 44 -12.81 -16.22 -21.65
CA ARG A 44 -12.52 -15.92 -23.06
C ARG A 44 -11.57 -14.74 -23.14
N GLU A 45 -10.62 -14.80 -24.06
CA GLU A 45 -9.55 -13.81 -24.19
C GLU A 45 -10.09 -12.39 -24.45
N ASP A 46 -11.10 -12.26 -25.31
CA ASP A 46 -11.77 -10.99 -25.61
C ASP A 46 -12.45 -10.39 -24.37
N VAL A 47 -13.09 -11.24 -23.55
CA VAL A 47 -13.76 -10.84 -22.31
C VAL A 47 -12.75 -10.45 -21.24
N VAL A 48 -11.68 -11.23 -21.07
CA VAL A 48 -10.60 -10.96 -20.09
C VAL A 48 -9.92 -9.62 -20.41
N LYS A 49 -9.63 -9.36 -21.69
CA LYS A 49 -9.04 -8.09 -22.11
C LYS A 49 -9.93 -6.91 -21.75
N ARG A 50 -11.24 -7.00 -22.04
CA ARG A 50 -12.22 -5.96 -21.66
C ARG A 50 -12.28 -5.74 -20.15
N LEU A 51 -12.29 -6.82 -19.35
CA LEU A 51 -12.26 -6.71 -17.89
C LEU A 51 -10.99 -6.00 -17.37
N GLN A 52 -9.84 -6.23 -18.01
CA GLN A 52 -8.60 -5.53 -17.67
C GLN A 52 -8.63 -4.05 -18.06
N GLU A 53 -9.18 -3.72 -19.23
CA GLU A 53 -9.39 -2.34 -19.67
C GLU A 53 -10.29 -1.59 -18.68
N GLU A 54 -11.41 -2.22 -18.28
CA GLU A 54 -12.34 -1.66 -17.30
C GLU A 54 -11.68 -1.49 -15.92
N ALA A 55 -10.93 -2.49 -15.45
CA ALA A 55 -10.19 -2.39 -14.20
C ALA A 55 -9.16 -1.24 -14.23
N THR A 56 -8.52 -1.01 -15.38
CA THR A 56 -7.57 0.09 -15.57
C THR A 56 -8.28 1.43 -15.59
N PHE A 57 -9.42 1.52 -16.26
CA PHE A 57 -10.27 2.70 -16.28
C PHE A 57 -10.77 3.06 -14.88
N MET A 58 -11.31 2.09 -14.13
CA MET A 58 -11.75 2.26 -12.74
C MET A 58 -10.62 2.71 -11.81
N LYS A 59 -9.41 2.14 -11.94
CA LYS A 59 -8.22 2.61 -11.21
C LYS A 59 -7.89 4.06 -11.54
N THR A 60 -7.97 4.43 -12.82
CA THR A 60 -7.67 5.80 -13.27
C THR A 60 -8.70 6.79 -12.76
N GLN A 61 -9.99 6.45 -12.84
CA GLN A 61 -11.08 7.25 -12.27
C GLN A 61 -10.94 7.39 -10.76
N THR A 62 -10.69 6.29 -10.04
CA THR A 62 -10.47 6.31 -8.59
C THR A 62 -9.29 7.20 -8.24
N ARG A 63 -8.18 7.10 -8.97
CA ARG A 63 -7.02 7.98 -8.80
C ARG A 63 -7.38 9.44 -9.02
N ALA A 64 -8.17 9.76 -10.04
CA ALA A 64 -8.62 11.13 -10.29
C ALA A 64 -9.50 11.66 -9.16
N MET A 65 -10.43 10.83 -8.64
CA MET A 65 -11.24 11.18 -7.47
C MET A 65 -10.39 11.43 -6.22
N LEU A 66 -9.45 10.54 -5.92
CA LEU A 66 -8.51 10.71 -4.79
C LEU A 66 -7.65 11.96 -4.95
N MET A 67 -7.19 12.27 -6.17
CA MET A 67 -6.41 13.48 -6.45
C MET A 67 -7.23 14.75 -6.24
N ARG A 68 -8.53 14.74 -6.56
CA ARG A 68 -9.43 15.87 -6.30
C ARG A 68 -9.49 16.20 -4.82
N ASP A 69 -9.49 15.19 -3.97
CA ASP A 69 -9.59 15.33 -2.52
C ASP A 69 -8.21 15.35 -1.83
N ALA A 70 -7.10 15.36 -2.60
CA ALA A 70 -5.74 15.26 -2.07
C ALA A 70 -5.40 16.39 -1.06
N THR A 71 -5.90 17.60 -1.29
CA THR A 71 -5.73 18.72 -0.36
C THR A 71 -6.34 18.41 1.00
N ASN A 72 -7.48 17.75 1.06
CA ASN A 72 -8.12 17.36 2.32
C ASN A 72 -7.27 16.30 3.05
N TYR A 73 -6.68 15.35 2.33
CA TYR A 73 -5.77 14.37 2.94
C TYR A 73 -4.53 15.04 3.53
N VAL A 74 -3.94 16.01 2.83
CA VAL A 74 -2.82 16.80 3.33
C VAL A 74 -3.22 17.62 4.57
N ASN A 75 -4.40 18.24 4.57
CA ASN A 75 -4.88 19.00 5.72
C ASN A 75 -5.15 18.09 6.93
N ASN A 76 -5.71 16.91 6.73
CA ASN A 76 -5.90 15.91 7.79
C ASN A 76 -4.55 15.46 8.37
N LEU A 77 -3.52 15.25 7.54
CA LEU A 77 -2.17 14.93 8.02
C LEU A 77 -1.57 16.07 8.83
N LYS A 78 -1.73 17.33 8.39
CA LYS A 78 -1.32 18.52 9.17
C LYS A 78 -2.04 18.59 10.51
N ASP A 79 -3.33 18.28 10.53
CA ASP A 79 -4.11 18.25 11.76
C ASP A 79 -3.62 17.16 12.72
N ILE A 80 -3.34 15.95 12.23
CA ILE A 80 -2.78 14.86 13.07
C ILE A 80 -1.41 15.27 13.63
N ALA A 81 -0.52 15.77 12.78
CA ALA A 81 0.81 16.23 13.18
C ALA A 81 0.77 17.27 14.31
N ASN A 82 -0.16 18.22 14.23
CA ASN A 82 -0.25 19.31 15.19
C ASN A 82 -1.07 18.94 16.45
N LYS A 83 -2.20 18.24 16.27
CA LYS A 83 -3.26 18.13 17.30
C LYS A 83 -3.39 16.75 17.93
N SER A 84 -2.86 15.67 17.34
CA SER A 84 -3.01 14.31 17.89
C SER A 84 -2.41 14.21 19.30
N THR A 85 -3.07 13.48 20.20
CA THR A 85 -2.53 13.16 21.53
C THR A 85 -1.55 11.99 21.48
N ASP A 86 -1.71 11.07 20.53
CA ASP A 86 -0.81 9.96 20.32
C ASP A 86 0.48 10.39 19.61
N VAL A 87 1.61 10.16 20.28
CA VAL A 87 2.96 10.51 19.81
C VAL A 87 3.33 9.74 18.55
N ARG A 88 2.89 8.47 18.43
CA ARG A 88 3.20 7.65 17.24
C ARG A 88 2.51 8.21 16.00
N SER A 89 1.24 8.57 16.13
CA SER A 89 0.47 9.20 15.05
C SER A 89 1.06 10.56 14.65
N LYS A 90 1.50 11.37 15.63
CA LYS A 90 2.21 12.64 15.35
C LYS A 90 3.50 12.41 14.58
N LEU A 91 4.34 11.50 15.07
CA LEU A 91 5.61 11.15 14.41
C LEU A 91 5.35 10.69 12.99
N LYS A 92 4.37 9.79 12.79
CA LYS A 92 4.08 9.24 11.47
C LYS A 92 3.57 10.29 10.48
N ALA A 93 2.68 11.19 10.93
CA ALA A 93 2.20 12.28 10.10
C ALA A 93 3.34 13.23 9.70
N ASN A 94 4.22 13.58 10.65
CA ASN A 94 5.39 14.41 10.38
C ASN A 94 6.38 13.74 9.42
N GLU A 95 6.67 12.45 9.60
CA GLU A 95 7.51 11.68 8.68
C GLU A 95 6.99 11.75 7.24
N VAL A 96 5.69 11.51 7.05
CA VAL A 96 5.06 11.54 5.72
C VAL A 96 5.15 12.93 5.10
N LEU A 97 4.84 13.98 5.87
CA LEU A 97 4.91 15.37 5.38
C LEU A 97 6.34 15.78 5.02
N LEU A 98 7.34 15.40 5.83
CA LEU A 98 8.75 15.65 5.54
C LEU A 98 9.22 14.88 4.30
N ALA A 99 8.83 13.61 4.16
CA ALA A 99 9.14 12.81 2.98
C ALA A 99 8.66 13.46 1.68
N TYR A 100 7.51 14.16 1.69
CA TYR A 100 7.04 14.93 0.54
C TYR A 100 7.88 16.19 0.25
N LEU A 101 8.51 16.79 1.26
CA LEU A 101 9.29 18.03 1.13
C LEU A 101 10.74 17.79 0.74
N ILE A 102 11.41 16.87 1.43
CA ILE A 102 12.86 16.64 1.30
C ILE A 102 13.19 15.28 0.66
N GLY A 103 12.17 14.50 0.31
CA GLY A 103 12.31 13.11 -0.15
C GLY A 103 12.35 12.11 1.01
N SER A 104 11.99 10.86 0.73
CA SER A 104 12.20 9.76 1.67
C SER A 104 13.67 9.31 1.59
N PRO A 105 14.36 9.10 2.73
CA PRO A 105 15.64 8.41 2.73
C PRO A 105 15.46 7.00 2.12
N THR A 106 16.14 6.71 1.01
CA THR A 106 16.02 5.44 0.27
C THR A 106 17.10 4.42 0.65
N SER A 107 18.03 4.77 1.54
CA SER A 107 19.12 3.87 1.93
C SER A 107 18.61 2.78 2.87
N ASN A 108 18.40 1.58 2.33
CA ASN A 108 18.36 0.36 3.12
C ASN A 108 19.80 0.06 3.55
N VAL A 109 20.10 0.17 4.85
CA VAL A 109 21.31 -0.44 5.40
C VAL A 109 20.96 -1.90 5.65
N ASP A 110 21.21 -2.75 4.66
CA ASP A 110 21.15 -4.20 4.85
C ASP A 110 22.37 -4.60 5.70
N VAL A 111 22.16 -4.70 7.02
CA VAL A 111 23.13 -5.35 7.90
C VAL A 111 22.96 -6.85 7.72
N THR A 112 23.71 -7.44 6.79
CA THR A 112 23.85 -8.89 6.72
C THR A 112 24.65 -9.35 7.94
N VAL A 113 23.96 -9.79 8.99
CA VAL A 113 24.61 -10.52 10.09
C VAL A 113 24.87 -11.92 9.56
N ASN A 114 26.08 -12.17 9.08
CA ASN A 114 26.53 -13.54 8.87
C ASN A 114 26.65 -14.19 10.25
N GLU A 115 25.72 -15.09 10.56
CA GLU A 115 25.80 -16.02 11.69
C GLU A 115 26.90 -17.07 11.45
N THR A 116 28.15 -16.61 11.33
CA THR A 116 29.28 -17.44 11.73
C THR A 116 29.63 -17.01 13.13
N ALA A 117 29.24 -17.84 14.10
CA ALA A 117 29.69 -17.75 15.47
C ALA A 117 31.21 -17.71 15.48
N ASP A 118 31.80 -16.55 15.76
CA ASP A 118 33.11 -16.37 16.41
C ASP A 118 33.41 -14.87 16.63
N ASN A 119 33.12 -14.42 17.86
CA ASN A 119 33.67 -13.28 18.63
C ASN A 119 32.61 -12.42 19.32
N ILE A 120 31.95 -13.02 20.32
CA ILE A 120 31.35 -12.28 21.44
C ILE A 120 32.50 -11.84 22.34
N ASP A 121 33.17 -10.72 22.05
CA ASP A 121 33.96 -10.03 23.08
C ASP A 121 34.13 -8.51 22.87
N ASN A 122 33.90 -7.97 21.66
CA ASN A 122 34.12 -6.54 21.41
C ASN A 122 32.97 -5.59 21.78
N ALA A 123 31.80 -6.09 22.19
CA ALA A 123 30.65 -5.23 22.51
C ALA A 123 30.80 -4.47 23.84
N LYS A 124 31.46 -5.07 24.84
CA LYS A 124 31.68 -4.44 26.15
C LYS A 124 32.76 -3.35 26.11
N ASP A 125 33.80 -3.54 25.30
CA ASP A 125 34.89 -2.56 25.16
C ASP A 125 34.45 -1.31 24.40
N LEU A 126 33.57 -1.44 23.41
CA LEU A 126 32.99 -0.30 22.71
C LEU A 126 32.12 0.55 23.65
N LEU A 127 31.26 -0.07 24.46
CA LEU A 127 30.45 0.62 25.47
C LEU A 127 31.29 1.35 26.52
N LYS A 128 32.44 0.81 26.91
CA LYS A 128 33.36 1.46 27.84
C LYS A 128 34.02 2.69 27.23
N LYS A 129 34.43 2.61 25.95
CA LYS A 129 35.05 3.70 25.18
C LYS A 129 34.11 4.88 24.93
N TYR A 130 32.81 4.63 24.74
CA TYR A 130 31.81 5.70 24.62
C TYR A 130 31.44 6.34 25.98
N ARG A 131 31.47 5.57 27.08
CA ARG A 131 31.21 6.11 28.43
C ARG A 131 32.35 6.97 28.98
N THR A 132 33.60 6.72 28.59
CA THR A 132 34.74 7.57 28.99
C THR A 132 34.83 8.86 28.18
N LYS A 133 34.40 8.86 26.91
CA LYS A 133 34.47 10.05 26.04
C LYS A 133 33.52 11.18 26.45
N THR A 134 32.43 10.88 27.16
CA THR A 134 31.49 11.89 27.68
C THR A 134 31.91 12.51 29.01
N ALA A 135 32.95 11.99 29.69
CA ALA A 135 33.43 12.56 30.95
C ALA A 135 34.48 13.68 30.75
N ASP A 136 35.25 13.66 29.65
CA ASP A 136 36.32 14.64 29.41
C ASP A 136 35.86 15.92 28.69
N THR A 137 34.59 16.03 28.27
CA THR A 137 34.09 17.26 27.60
C THR A 137 33.42 18.25 28.57
N THR A 138 33.29 17.92 29.86
CA THR A 138 32.67 18.81 30.85
C THR A 138 33.69 19.62 31.68
N GLN A 139 34.99 19.47 31.48
CA GLN A 139 36.03 20.28 32.15
C GLN A 139 36.71 21.30 31.22
N GLY A 140 35.94 21.98 30.38
CA GLY A 140 36.46 23.03 29.48
C GLY A 140 35.61 24.29 29.38
N ILE A 141 34.59 24.46 30.22
CA ILE A 141 33.80 25.71 30.30
C ILE A 141 33.63 26.07 31.77
N GLU A 142 34.74 26.41 32.43
CA GLU A 142 34.76 27.27 33.62
C GLU A 142 36.23 27.61 33.90
N GLN A 143 36.52 28.92 34.00
CA GLN A 143 37.83 29.59 34.10
C GLN A 143 38.44 29.87 32.70
N GLU A 144 38.51 31.11 32.21
CA GLU A 144 38.71 32.43 32.84
C GLU A 144 38.09 33.55 31.99
#